data_AF-A0A2P2DI34-F1
#
_entry.id   AF-A0A2P2DI34-F1
#
_cell.length_a   1.000
_cell.length_b   1.000
_cell.length_c   1.000
_cell.angle_alpha   90.00
_cell.angle_beta   90.00
_cell.angle_gamma   90.00
#
_symmetry.space_group_name_H-M   'P 1'
#
loop_
_entity.id
_entity.type
_entity.pdbx_description
1 polymer ?
#
loop_
_entity_poly.entity_id
_entity_poly.type
_entity_poly.pdbx_seq_one_letter_code
_entity_poly.pdbx_strand_id
1 'polypeptide(L)'
;MLVLRLCVVFLICVNTILGQNKTLNQCVSLVDCEKKADNTSIHRKKITLLSTGINEFSKDATTQSLIPIYLKRAKSILLEANGDTGYTGEVILKVTHKPEYKQAQLKKVEEDLSFIENHLANCSPEQVKEFNELKGILQNSK
;
A
#
# COMPACT_ATOMS: atom_id res chain seq x y z
N MET A 1 -14.05 30.19 -42.53
CA MET A 1 -13.23 30.23 -41.29
C MET A 1 -13.96 29.80 -40.01
N LEU A 2 -15.30 29.84 -39.94
CA LEU A 2 -16.06 29.42 -38.76
C LEU A 2 -15.97 27.90 -38.48
N VAL A 3 -16.02 27.09 -39.54
CA VAL A 3 -15.99 25.62 -39.47
C VAL A 3 -14.65 25.09 -38.96
N LEU A 4 -13.54 25.71 -39.37
CA LEU A 4 -12.19 25.33 -38.91
C LEU A 4 -11.99 25.59 -37.41
N ARG A 5 -12.63 26.65 -36.89
CA ARG A 5 -12.59 26.96 -35.44
C ARG A 5 -13.44 26.00 -34.62
N LEU A 6 -14.57 25.51 -35.15
CA LEU A 6 -15.39 24.50 -34.48
C LEU A 6 -14.69 23.14 -34.37
N CYS A 7 -13.96 22.72 -35.41
CA CYS A 7 -13.19 21.47 -35.37
C CYS A 7 -12.05 21.50 -34.34
N VAL A 8 -11.38 22.66 -34.18
CA VAL A 8 -10.29 22.82 -33.20
C VAL A 8 -10.83 22.77 -31.76
N VAL A 9 -12.00 23.37 -31.48
CA VAL A 9 -12.63 23.28 -30.14
C VAL A 9 -13.08 21.85 -29.83
N PHE A 10 -13.62 21.12 -30.81
CA PHE A 10 -14.00 19.72 -30.62
C PHE A 10 -12.78 18.83 -30.30
N LEU A 11 -11.66 19.02 -31.00
CA LEU A 11 -10.40 18.28 -30.77
C LEU A 11 -9.75 18.54 -29.41
N ILE A 12 -9.94 19.72 -28.82
CA ILE A 12 -9.43 20.05 -27.49
C ILE A 12 -10.30 19.41 -26.40
N CYS A 13 -11.62 19.32 -26.59
CA CYS A 13 -12.52 18.69 -25.64
C CYS A 13 -12.42 17.15 -25.61
N VAL A 14 -12.06 16.48 -26.71
CA VAL A 14 -11.93 15.01 -26.71
C VAL A 14 -10.66 14.56 -25.97
N ASN A 15 -9.57 15.34 -26.04
CA ASN A 15 -8.31 14.99 -25.40
C ASN A 15 -8.32 15.19 -23.88
N THR A 16 -9.16 16.07 -23.33
CA THR A 16 -9.31 16.21 -21.86
C THR A 16 -10.18 15.13 -21.24
N ILE A 17 -10.97 14.38 -22.03
CA ILE A 17 -11.82 13.30 -21.54
C ILE A 17 -11.10 11.93 -21.58
N LEU A 18 -10.03 11.79 -22.36
CA LEU A 18 -9.17 10.58 -22.35
C LEU A 18 -8.10 10.56 -21.24
N GLY A 19 -8.23 11.45 -20.24
CA GLY A 19 -7.52 11.35 -18.96
C GLY A 19 -8.23 10.47 -17.93
N GLN A 20 -9.18 9.63 -18.33
CA GLN A 20 -9.89 8.71 -17.44
C GLN A 20 -8.97 7.55 -17.03
N ASN A 21 -8.39 7.70 -15.84
CA ASN A 21 -8.19 6.65 -14.84
C ASN A 21 -7.78 5.27 -15.39
N LYS A 22 -6.47 5.04 -15.53
CA LYS A 22 -5.90 3.68 -15.37
C LYS A 22 -6.00 3.22 -13.90
N THR A 23 -7.17 3.31 -13.29
CA THR A 23 -7.56 2.44 -12.17
C THR A 23 -8.45 1.36 -12.74
N LEU A 24 -7.93 0.61 -13.72
CA LEU A 24 -8.44 -0.73 -13.97
C LEU A 24 -8.15 -1.50 -12.66
N ASN A 25 -9.21 -1.90 -11.96
CA ASN A 25 -9.21 -2.60 -10.66
C ASN A 25 -7.86 -3.25 -10.34
N GLN A 26 -7.07 -2.60 -9.47
CA GLN A 26 -5.71 -3.05 -9.14
C GLN A 26 -5.71 -4.49 -8.65
N CYS A 27 -6.81 -4.89 -8.00
CA CYS A 27 -7.17 -6.24 -7.66
C CYS A 27 -8.69 -6.43 -7.63
N VAL A 28 -9.16 -7.67 -7.63
CA VAL A 28 -10.59 -8.03 -7.64
C VAL A 28 -11.10 -8.68 -6.34
N SER A 29 -10.20 -8.97 -5.40
CA SER A 29 -10.50 -9.51 -4.08
C SER A 29 -9.32 -9.29 -3.13
N LEU A 30 -9.54 -9.45 -1.82
CA LEU A 30 -8.48 -9.36 -0.81
C LEU A 30 -7.29 -10.29 -1.14
N VAL A 31 -7.59 -11.54 -1.53
CA VAL A 31 -6.59 -12.56 -1.89
C VAL A 31 -5.84 -12.18 -3.18
N ASP A 32 -6.52 -11.59 -4.16
CA ASP A 32 -5.86 -11.10 -5.39
C ASP A 32 -4.92 -9.93 -5.08
N CYS A 33 -5.32 -9.00 -4.21
CA CYS A 33 -4.46 -7.89 -3.78
C CYS A 33 -3.20 -8.40 -3.07
N GLU A 34 -3.37 -9.39 -2.18
CA GLU A 34 -2.25 -10.02 -1.46
C GLU A 34 -1.28 -10.69 -2.43
N LYS A 35 -1.77 -11.55 -3.33
CA LYS A 35 -0.94 -12.24 -4.32
C LYS A 35 -0.17 -11.26 -5.20
N LYS A 36 -0.83 -10.18 -5.65
CA LYS A 36 -0.16 -9.13 -6.44
C LYS A 36 0.89 -8.38 -5.63
N ALA A 37 0.68 -8.16 -4.34
CA ALA A 37 1.66 -7.57 -3.45
C ALA A 37 2.87 -8.49 -3.25
N ASP A 38 2.64 -9.80 -3.11
CA ASP A 38 3.72 -10.78 -2.98
C ASP A 38 4.57 -10.90 -4.26
N ASN A 39 3.96 -10.67 -5.43
CA ASN A 39 4.64 -10.71 -6.74
C ASN A 39 5.51 -9.49 -7.07
N THR A 40 5.67 -8.54 -6.16
CA THR A 40 6.56 -7.39 -6.35
C THR A 40 7.47 -7.25 -5.14
N SER A 41 8.72 -6.86 -5.33
CA SER A 41 9.62 -6.55 -4.22
C SER A 41 9.46 -5.09 -3.74
N ILE A 42 8.90 -4.21 -4.57
CA ILE A 42 8.83 -2.76 -4.33
C ILE A 42 7.84 -2.42 -3.23
N HIS A 43 8.33 -1.88 -2.11
CA HIS A 43 7.52 -1.62 -0.92
C HIS A 43 6.35 -0.67 -1.18
N ARG A 44 6.57 0.47 -1.84
CA ARG A 44 5.47 1.37 -2.23
C ARG A 44 4.33 0.67 -2.98
N LYS A 45 4.66 -0.23 -3.90
CA LYS A 45 3.66 -0.98 -4.68
C LYS A 45 2.91 -1.99 -3.81
N LYS A 46 3.61 -2.67 -2.90
CA LYS A 46 2.97 -3.53 -1.88
C LYS A 46 1.98 -2.74 -1.03
N ILE A 47 2.40 -1.58 -0.51
CA ILE A 47 1.56 -0.71 0.32
C ILE A 47 0.29 -0.31 -0.42
N THR A 48 0.40 0.10 -1.68
CA THR A 48 -0.77 0.44 -2.51
C THR A 48 -1.72 -0.75 -2.64
N LEU A 49 -1.22 -1.92 -3.07
CA LEU A 49 -2.05 -3.11 -3.28
C LEU A 49 -2.74 -3.58 -2.00
N LEU A 50 -2.00 -3.67 -0.89
CA LEU A 50 -2.55 -4.10 0.39
C LEU A 50 -3.55 -3.07 0.97
N SER A 51 -3.31 -1.78 0.74
CA SER A 51 -4.26 -0.73 1.14
C SER A 51 -5.55 -0.78 0.32
N THR A 52 -5.45 -1.02 -0.98
CA THR A 52 -6.62 -1.29 -1.84
C THR A 52 -7.38 -2.51 -1.32
N GLY A 53 -6.66 -3.59 -1.00
CA GLY A 53 -7.21 -4.79 -0.37
C GLY A 53 -8.06 -4.52 0.87
N ILE A 54 -7.47 -3.80 1.82
CA ILE A 54 -8.13 -3.45 3.08
C ILE A 54 -9.31 -2.50 2.84
N ASN A 55 -9.16 -1.47 2.02
CA ASN A 55 -10.18 -0.45 1.85
C ASN A 55 -11.42 -0.96 1.10
N GLU A 56 -11.21 -1.82 0.10
CA GLU A 56 -12.28 -2.28 -0.79
C GLU A 56 -12.91 -3.60 -0.33
N PHE A 57 -12.14 -4.50 0.29
CA PHE A 57 -12.59 -5.88 0.53
C PHE A 57 -12.60 -6.30 2.01
N SER A 58 -12.27 -5.43 2.97
CA SER A 58 -12.23 -5.82 4.39
C SER A 58 -13.60 -6.08 5.01
N LYS A 59 -14.67 -5.43 4.51
CA LYS A 59 -16.02 -5.55 5.08
C LYS A 59 -16.57 -6.96 5.02
N ASP A 60 -16.21 -7.70 3.97
CA ASP A 60 -16.66 -9.07 3.72
C ASP A 60 -15.61 -10.12 4.13
N ALA A 61 -14.48 -9.68 4.69
CA ALA A 61 -13.37 -10.54 5.06
C ALA A 61 -13.40 -10.90 6.55
N THR A 62 -12.93 -12.11 6.86
CA THR A 62 -12.74 -12.51 8.26
C THR A 62 -11.53 -11.81 8.86
N THR A 63 -11.54 -11.57 10.17
CA THR A 63 -10.36 -11.07 10.90
C THR A 63 -9.13 -11.95 10.65
N GLN A 64 -9.30 -13.28 10.61
CA GLN A 64 -8.22 -14.22 10.34
C GLN A 64 -7.53 -13.96 8.99
N SER A 65 -8.33 -13.65 7.95
CA SER A 65 -7.80 -13.30 6.63
C SER A 65 -7.20 -11.90 6.55
N LEU A 66 -7.59 -10.99 7.45
CA LEU A 66 -7.09 -9.61 7.46
C LEU A 66 -5.74 -9.47 8.18
N ILE A 67 -5.52 -10.20 9.28
CA ILE A 67 -4.26 -10.16 10.05
C ILE A 67 -2.99 -10.24 9.18
N PRO A 68 -2.83 -11.23 8.27
CA PRO A 68 -1.63 -11.31 7.43
C PRO A 68 -1.48 -10.10 6.50
N ILE A 69 -2.58 -9.52 6.03
CA ILE A 69 -2.57 -8.33 5.16
C ILE A 69 -2.07 -7.10 5.93
N TYR A 70 -2.57 -6.90 7.15
CA TYR A 70 -2.13 -5.82 8.04
C TYR A 70 -0.65 -5.97 8.42
N LEU A 71 -0.20 -7.19 8.76
CA LEU A 71 1.22 -7.46 9.06
C LEU A 71 2.13 -7.13 7.85
N LYS A 72 1.77 -7.64 6.66
CA LYS A 72 2.52 -7.36 5.42
C LYS A 72 2.55 -5.87 5.08
N ARG A 73 1.45 -5.16 5.30
CA ARG A 73 1.35 -3.72 5.05
C ARG A 73 2.22 -2.95 6.03
N ALA A 74 2.08 -3.18 7.33
CA ALA A 74 2.90 -2.57 8.37
C ALA A 74 4.40 -2.74 8.10
N LYS A 75 4.83 -3.97 7.77
CA LYS A 75 6.21 -4.28 7.39
C LYS A 75 6.68 -3.47 6.19
N SER A 76 5.90 -3.45 5.12
CA SER A 76 6.26 -2.72 3.90
C SER A 76 6.32 -1.21 4.14
N ILE A 77 5.41 -0.66 4.95
CA ILE A 77 5.41 0.75 5.34
C ILE A 77 6.67 1.09 6.15
N LEU A 78 7.04 0.27 7.14
CA LEU A 78 8.25 0.50 7.95
C LEU A 78 9.53 0.50 7.09
N LEU A 79 9.65 -0.46 6.18
CA LEU A 79 10.80 -0.55 5.27
C LEU A 79 10.88 0.67 4.35
N GLU A 80 9.79 1.03 3.67
CA GLU A 80 9.72 2.23 2.82
C GLU A 80 10.04 3.50 3.63
N ALA A 81 9.43 3.67 4.79
CA ALA A 81 9.62 4.86 5.63
C ALA A 81 11.06 5.01 6.16
N ASN A 82 11.79 3.89 6.31
CA ASN A 82 13.21 3.86 6.65
C ASN A 82 14.14 3.92 5.43
N GLY A 83 13.58 4.09 4.23
CA GLY A 83 14.33 4.32 3.00
C GLY A 83 14.73 3.07 2.24
N ASP A 84 14.26 1.89 2.64
CA ASP A 84 14.35 0.69 1.83
C ASP A 84 13.23 0.71 0.79
N THR A 85 13.60 0.59 -0.49
CA THR A 85 12.63 0.58 -1.59
C THR A 85 12.16 -0.82 -1.97
N GLY A 86 12.87 -1.85 -1.51
CA GLY A 86 12.69 -3.24 -1.94
C GLY A 86 13.17 -3.49 -3.37
N TYR A 87 13.91 -2.56 -3.98
CA TYR A 87 14.53 -2.76 -5.28
C TYR A 87 15.70 -3.75 -5.18
N THR A 88 15.67 -4.81 -5.98
CA THR A 88 16.63 -5.92 -5.95
C THR A 88 17.52 -5.98 -7.20
N GLY A 89 17.67 -4.88 -7.94
CA GLY A 89 18.60 -4.82 -9.07
C GLY A 89 20.07 -4.74 -8.61
N GLU A 90 20.98 -4.52 -9.55
CA GLU A 90 22.44 -4.51 -9.28
C GLU A 90 22.86 -3.43 -8.27
N VAL A 91 22.07 -2.36 -8.12
CA VAL A 91 22.30 -1.28 -7.16
C VAL A 91 21.16 -1.22 -6.16
N ILE A 92 21.48 -1.23 -4.86
CA ILE A 92 20.49 -1.04 -3.80
C ILE A 92 20.07 0.43 -3.79
N LEU A 93 18.81 0.70 -4.11
CA LEU A 93 18.24 2.05 -4.07
C LEU A 93 17.74 2.35 -2.66
N LYS A 94 18.43 3.27 -1.97
CA LYS A 94 17.98 3.86 -0.71
C LYS A 94 17.42 5.25 -0.93
N VAL A 95 16.34 5.58 -0.23
CA VAL A 95 15.65 6.87 -0.36
C VAL A 95 15.54 7.54 1.00
N THR A 96 15.96 8.79 1.10
CA THR A 96 15.69 9.61 2.28
C THR A 96 14.37 10.33 2.09
N HIS A 97 13.39 10.04 2.96
CA HIS A 97 12.10 10.72 2.94
C HIS A 97 12.11 11.99 3.78
N LYS A 98 11.23 12.92 3.43
CA LYS A 98 10.96 14.09 4.29
C LYS A 98 10.40 13.62 5.65
N PRO A 99 10.73 14.31 6.76
CA PRO A 99 10.25 13.92 8.09
C PRO A 99 8.72 13.78 8.18
N GLU A 100 7.97 14.68 7.54
CA GLU A 100 6.50 14.68 7.58
C GLU A 100 5.92 13.45 6.86
N TYR A 101 6.55 13.03 5.76
CA TYR A 101 6.18 11.80 5.07
C TYR A 101 6.43 10.59 5.97
N LYS A 102 7.62 10.50 6.58
CA LYS A 102 7.97 9.39 7.47
C LYS A 102 6.97 9.30 8.62
N GLN A 103 6.69 10.41 9.29
CA GLN A 103 5.73 10.46 10.39
C GLN A 103 4.33 10.00 9.96
N ALA A 104 3.83 10.46 8.81
CA ALA A 104 2.54 10.04 8.28
C ALA A 104 2.50 8.53 7.97
N GLN A 105 3.61 7.94 7.52
CA GLN A 105 3.71 6.49 7.31
C GLN A 105 3.73 5.73 8.65
N LEU A 106 4.52 6.18 9.63
CA LEU A 106 4.58 5.52 10.95
C LEU A 106 3.22 5.52 11.65
N LYS A 107 2.42 6.57 11.50
CA LYS A 107 1.04 6.59 12.01
C LYS A 107 0.17 5.49 11.42
N LYS A 108 0.31 5.18 10.12
CA LYS A 108 -0.41 4.06 9.50
C LYS A 108 0.03 2.71 10.05
N VAL A 109 1.32 2.57 10.38
CA VAL A 109 1.84 1.37 11.05
C VAL A 109 1.22 1.24 12.45
N GLU A 110 1.08 2.33 13.19
CA GLU A 110 0.40 2.32 14.49
C GLU A 110 -1.05 1.88 14.37
N GLU A 111 -1.77 2.36 13.36
CA GLU A 111 -3.14 1.94 13.06
C GLU A 111 -3.21 0.44 12.72
N ASP A 112 -2.28 -0.06 11.90
CA ASP A 112 -2.19 -1.48 11.53
C ASP A 112 -1.89 -2.38 12.73
N LEU A 113 -0.89 -1.99 13.54
CA LEU A 113 -0.51 -2.73 14.73
C LEU A 113 -1.60 -2.68 15.80
N SER A 114 -2.31 -1.55 15.96
CA SER A 114 -3.45 -1.46 16.87
C SER A 114 -4.59 -2.39 16.46
N PHE A 115 -4.87 -2.51 15.15
CA PHE A 115 -5.82 -3.51 14.66
C PHE A 115 -5.39 -4.93 15.04
N ILE A 116 -4.12 -5.28 14.85
CA ILE A 116 -3.60 -6.63 15.18
C ILE A 116 -3.61 -6.87 16.70
N GLU A 117 -3.23 -5.87 17.50
CA GLU A 117 -3.19 -5.93 18.96
C GLU A 117 -4.57 -6.27 19.55
N ASN A 118 -5.63 -5.66 19.01
CA ASN A 118 -7.01 -5.94 19.38
C ASN A 118 -7.50 -7.34 18.96
N HIS A 119 -6.76 -8.05 18.13
CA HIS A 119 -7.11 -9.36 17.59
C HIS A 119 -6.01 -10.41 17.77
N LEU A 120 -5.11 -10.23 18.77
CA LEU A 120 -4.01 -11.15 19.04
C LEU A 120 -4.46 -12.59 19.28
N ALA A 121 -5.66 -12.80 19.84
CA ALA A 121 -6.23 -14.13 20.06
C ALA A 121 -6.46 -14.92 18.76
N ASN A 122 -6.54 -14.25 17.62
CA ASN A 122 -6.70 -14.86 16.29
C ASN A 122 -5.35 -15.04 15.57
N CYS A 123 -4.24 -14.60 16.16
CA CYS A 123 -2.92 -14.71 15.54
C CYS A 123 -2.31 -16.10 15.78
N SER A 124 -1.63 -16.64 14.77
CA SER A 124 -0.72 -17.77 14.98
C SER A 124 0.52 -17.33 15.78
N PRO A 125 1.27 -18.27 16.39
CA PRO A 125 2.52 -17.95 17.08
C PRO A 125 3.52 -17.17 16.22
N GLU A 126 3.60 -17.50 14.93
CA GLU A 126 4.45 -16.82 13.95
C GLU A 126 4.00 -15.38 13.71
N GLN A 127 2.68 -15.16 13.62
CA GLN A 127 2.10 -13.81 13.47
C GLN A 127 2.31 -12.95 14.71
N VAL A 128 2.21 -13.53 15.91
CA VAL A 128 2.53 -12.82 17.17
C VAL A 128 4.00 -12.44 17.22
N LYS A 129 4.89 -13.33 16.77
CA LYS A 129 6.33 -13.03 16.66
C LYS A 129 6.57 -11.87 15.69
N GLU A 130 6.01 -11.93 14.49
CA GLU A 130 6.14 -10.86 13.49
C GLU A 130 5.57 -9.53 14.01
N PHE A 131 4.41 -9.55 14.67
CA PHE A 131 3.82 -8.37 15.31
C PHE A 131 4.79 -7.71 16.31
N ASN A 132 5.40 -8.50 17.20
CA ASN A 132 6.35 -7.99 18.19
C ASN A 132 7.62 -7.41 17.56
N GLU A 133 8.13 -8.06 16.51
CA GLU A 133 9.27 -7.55 15.72
C GLU A 133 8.94 -6.19 15.09
N LEU A 134 7.77 -6.06 14.45
CA LEU A 134 7.32 -4.82 13.83
C LEU A 134 7.11 -3.70 14.87
N LYS A 135 6.58 -4.02 16.05
CA LYS A 135 6.44 -3.07 17.16
C LYS A 135 7.80 -2.55 17.64
N GLY A 136 8.81 -3.41 17.73
CA GLY A 136 10.19 -3.02 18.05
C GLY A 136 10.82 -2.14 16.97
N ILE A 137 10.64 -2.46 15.69
CA ILE A 137 11.13 -1.63 14.58
C ILE A 137 10.47 -0.24 14.61
N LEU A 138 9.14 -0.18 14.80
CA LEU A 138 8.41 1.08 14.88
C LEU A 138 8.95 1.99 16.01
N GLN A 139 9.24 1.42 17.18
CA GLN A 139 9.83 2.17 18.30
C GLN A 139 11.20 2.76 17.96
N ASN A 140 12.03 2.03 17.21
CA ASN A 140 13.35 2.49 16.77
C ASN A 140 13.30 3.46 15.59
N SER A 141 12.16 3.54 14.89
CA SER A 141 11.96 4.39 13.71
C SER A 141 11.42 5.79 14.05
N LYS A 142 10.89 5.99 15.26
CA LYS A 142 10.45 7.28 15.79
C LYS A 142 11.63 8.12 16.25
#